data_AF-A0A1H1EW56-F1
#
_entry.id   AF-A0A1H1EW56-F1
#
_cell.length_a   1.000
_cell.length_b   1.000
_cell.length_c   1.000
_cell.angle_alpha   90.00
_cell.angle_beta   90.00
_cell.angle_gamma   90.00
#
_symmetry.space_group_name_H-M   'P 1'
#
loop_
_entity.id
_entity.type
_entity.pdbx_description
1 polymer ?
#
loop_
_entity_poly.entity_id
_entity_poly.type
_entity_poly.pdbx_seq_one_letter_code
_entity_poly.pdbx_strand_id
1 'polypeptide(L)'
;MTSTVHRLAFRVSRERALDSGVDVWYAGPVDAPIRTGVTGRTLEELFREVEAVKHFILGVPEDTPVEVEYVYDVPGVPTEALRSYRQERAHLYEALRKAGVSDADSATLLDMPMTGAGLRRTG
;
A
#
# COMPACT_ATOMS: atom_id res chain seq x y z
N MET A 1 -19.81 -22.43 -4.16
CA MET A 1 -19.96 -21.45 -3.07
C MET A 1 -19.38 -20.14 -3.58
N THR A 2 -20.22 -19.12 -3.79
CA THR A 2 -19.77 -17.76 -4.10
C THR A 2 -19.23 -17.16 -2.81
N SER A 3 -17.90 -17.10 -2.69
CA SER A 3 -17.28 -16.35 -1.59
C SER A 3 -17.51 -14.86 -1.87
N THR A 4 -18.23 -14.18 -0.99
CA THR A 4 -18.36 -12.72 -1.07
C THR A 4 -17.01 -12.11 -0.72
N VAL A 5 -16.35 -11.49 -1.68
CA VAL A 5 -15.11 -10.75 -1.43
C VAL A 5 -15.48 -9.38 -0.88
N HIS A 6 -15.08 -9.10 0.35
CA HIS A 6 -15.26 -7.78 0.95
C HIS A 6 -14.18 -6.83 0.42
N ARG A 7 -14.56 -5.58 0.17
CA ARG A 7 -13.63 -4.54 -0.28
C ARG A 7 -13.63 -3.39 0.71
N LEU A 8 -12.44 -2.92 1.03
CA LEU A 8 -12.23 -1.77 1.90
C LEU A 8 -11.25 -0.81 1.23
N ALA A 9 -11.70 0.42 0.96
CA ALA A 9 -10.84 1.45 0.41
C ALA A 9 -10.29 2.34 1.54
N PHE A 10 -9.05 2.80 1.41
CA PHE A 10 -8.44 3.79 2.28
C PHE A 10 -7.96 4.99 1.46
N ARG A 11 -8.25 6.19 1.94
CA ARG A 11 -7.56 7.40 1.50
C ARG A 11 -6.25 7.53 2.26
N VAL A 12 -5.14 7.55 1.53
CA VAL A 12 -3.80 7.64 2.09
C VAL A 12 -3.24 9.04 1.83
N SER A 13 -2.87 9.74 2.90
CA SER A 13 -2.31 11.09 2.89
C SER A 13 -0.98 11.14 3.62
N ARG A 14 -0.19 12.18 3.34
CA ARG A 14 1.00 12.53 4.12
C ARG A 14 0.65 13.70 5.04
N GLU A 15 0.79 13.49 6.34
CA GLU A 15 0.33 14.43 7.37
C GLU A 15 1.41 14.66 8.43
N ARG A 16 1.35 15.79 9.13
CA ARG A 16 2.26 16.09 10.23
C ARG A 16 1.62 15.70 11.55
N ALA A 17 2.22 14.76 12.27
CA ALA A 17 1.74 14.33 13.57
C ALA A 17 1.81 15.48 14.58
N LEU A 18 0.71 15.76 15.28
CA LEU A 18 0.57 16.93 16.15
C LEU A 18 1.40 16.83 17.43
N ASP A 19 1.61 15.61 17.93
CA ASP A 19 2.30 15.30 19.17
C ASP A 19 3.83 15.37 19.05
N SER A 20 4.36 14.92 17.90
CA SER A 20 5.79 14.75 17.64
C SER A 20 6.33 15.72 16.59
N GLY A 21 5.46 16.37 15.82
CA GLY A 21 5.84 17.26 14.73
C GLY A 21 6.54 16.55 13.56
N VAL A 22 6.49 15.23 13.50
CA VAL A 22 7.10 14.40 12.44
C VAL A 22 6.06 14.11 11.36
N ASP A 23 6.49 14.07 10.11
CA ASP A 23 5.61 13.66 9.01
C ASP A 23 5.37 12.14 9.04
N VAL A 24 4.11 11.75 8.97
CA VAL A 24 3.61 10.38 8.96
C VAL A 24 2.70 10.15 7.76
N TRP A 25 2.57 8.90 7.36
CA TRP A 25 1.50 8.49 6.47
C TRP A 25 0.25 8.22 7.31
N TYR A 26 -0.90 8.67 6.82
CA TYR A 26 -2.19 8.39 7.40
C TYR A 26 -3.04 7.62 6.38
N ALA A 27 -3.80 6.63 6.84
CA ALA A 27 -4.78 5.91 6.05
C ALA A 27 -6.15 5.99 6.75
N GLY A 28 -7.08 6.74 6.15
CA GLY A 28 -8.47 6.82 6.61
C GLY A 28 -9.36 5.91 5.77
N PRO A 29 -10.17 5.00 6.36
CA PRO A 29 -11.07 4.15 5.61
C PRO A 29 -12.17 4.98 4.93
N VAL A 30 -12.50 4.61 3.70
CA VAL A 30 -13.54 5.22 2.88
C VAL A 30 -14.80 4.37 2.99
N ASP A 31 -15.92 5.00 3.32
CA ASP A 31 -17.24 4.38 3.37
C ASP A 31 -17.33 3.10 4.21
N ALA A 32 -16.63 3.09 5.35
CA ALA A 32 -16.60 1.97 6.29
C ALA A 32 -17.48 2.21 7.54
N PRO A 33 -17.98 1.14 8.18
CA PRO A 33 -18.71 1.23 9.45
C PRO A 33 -17.91 1.93 10.56
N ILE A 34 -16.62 1.63 10.64
CA ILE A 34 -15.68 2.26 11.57
C ILE A 34 -14.79 3.23 10.78
N ARG A 35 -14.73 4.49 11.23
CA ARG A 35 -14.01 5.58 10.54
C ARG A 35 -12.65 5.92 11.14
N THR A 36 -12.14 5.08 12.04
CA THR A 36 -10.81 5.27 12.64
C THR A 36 -9.74 4.87 11.64
N GLY A 37 -8.88 5.81 11.29
CA GLY A 37 -7.72 5.55 10.45
C GLY A 37 -6.52 5.04 11.25
N VAL A 38 -5.47 4.69 10.52
CA VAL A 38 -4.17 4.27 11.08
C VAL A 38 -3.04 5.15 10.54
N THR A 39 -1.92 5.18 11.24
CA THR A 39 -0.73 5.96 10.87
C THR A 39 0.51 5.09 10.83
N GLY A 40 1.45 5.40 9.94
CA GLY A 40 2.77 4.76 9.90
C GLY A 40 3.85 5.76 9.48
N ARG A 41 5.11 5.59 9.93
CA ARG A 41 6.20 6.50 9.52
C ARG A 41 6.59 6.24 8.06
N THR A 42 6.49 4.98 7.64
CA THR A 42 6.68 4.52 6.27
C THR A 42 5.37 3.94 5.69
N LEU A 43 5.28 3.81 4.36
CA LEU A 43 4.15 3.13 3.73
C LEU A 43 4.09 1.63 4.10
N GLU A 44 5.25 0.99 4.29
CA GLU A 44 5.31 -0.40 4.74
C GLU A 44 4.72 -0.58 6.15
N GLU A 45 5.06 0.32 7.07
CA GLU A 45 4.43 0.36 8.39
C GLU A 45 2.92 0.58 8.27
N LEU A 46 2.50 1.58 7.48
CA LEU A 46 1.08 1.86 7.27
C LEU A 46 0.30 0.65 6.74
N PHE A 47 0.84 -0.08 5.76
CA PHE A 47 0.16 -1.24 5.19
C PHE A 47 0.05 -2.39 6.20
N ARG A 48 1.06 -2.58 7.06
CA ARG A 48 0.97 -3.56 8.15
C ARG A 48 -0.13 -3.20 9.15
N GLU A 49 -0.23 -1.92 9.51
CA GLU A 49 -1.30 -1.45 10.39
C GLU A 49 -2.68 -1.63 9.75
N VAL A 50 -2.85 -1.29 8.47
CA VAL A 50 -4.11 -1.49 7.73
C VAL A 50 -4.51 -2.95 7.69
N GLU A 51 -3.57 -3.85 7.39
CA GLU A 51 -3.81 -5.29 7.38
C GLU A 51 -4.24 -5.81 8.76
N ALA A 52 -3.70 -5.26 9.84
CA ALA A 52 -4.08 -5.63 11.22
C ALA A 52 -5.50 -5.17 11.60
N VAL A 53 -6.04 -4.11 10.98
CA VAL A 53 -7.33 -3.51 11.39
C VAL A 53 -8.48 -3.71 10.40
N LYS A 54 -8.23 -4.18 9.16
CA LYS A 54 -9.25 -4.22 8.09
C LYS A 54 -10.48 -5.05 8.43
N HIS A 55 -10.32 -6.21 9.09
CA HIS A 55 -11.43 -7.07 9.48
C HIS A 55 -12.26 -6.45 10.60
N PHE A 56 -11.59 -5.81 11.57
CA PHE A 56 -12.24 -5.05 12.63
C PHE A 56 -13.07 -3.88 12.06
N ILE A 57 -12.49 -3.11 11.13
CA ILE A 57 -13.17 -1.98 10.48
C ILE A 57 -14.47 -2.41 9.77
N LEU A 58 -14.45 -3.60 9.15
CA LEU A 58 -15.61 -4.17 8.46
C LEU A 58 -16.54 -4.98 9.37
N GLY A 59 -16.13 -5.29 10.61
CA GLY A 59 -16.89 -6.14 11.53
C GLY A 59 -17.04 -7.58 11.05
N VAL A 60 -16.02 -8.12 10.35
CA VAL A 60 -16.02 -9.48 9.79
C VAL A 60 -14.96 -10.36 10.46
N PRO A 61 -15.11 -11.70 10.46
CA PRO A 61 -14.09 -12.63 10.95
C PRO A 61 -12.74 -12.54 10.21
N GLU A 62 -11.62 -12.80 10.89
CA GLU A 62 -10.25 -12.70 10.33
C GLU A 62 -9.97 -13.63 9.14
N ASP A 63 -10.68 -14.75 9.04
CA ASP A 63 -10.58 -15.69 7.91
C ASP A 63 -11.38 -15.22 6.68
N THR A 64 -12.17 -14.14 6.81
CA THR A 64 -12.92 -13.56 5.70
C THR A 64 -11.96 -12.86 4.73
N PRO A 65 -12.00 -13.18 3.42
CA PRO A 65 -11.20 -12.46 2.43
C PRO A 65 -11.61 -10.99 2.34
N VAL A 66 -10.65 -10.09 2.58
CA VAL A 66 -10.80 -8.64 2.45
C VAL A 66 -9.74 -8.11 1.49
N GLU A 67 -10.18 -7.56 0.37
CA GLU A 67 -9.36 -6.79 -0.57
C GLU A 67 -9.26 -5.33 -0.10
N VAL A 68 -8.03 -4.81 -0.02
CA VAL A 68 -7.78 -3.42 0.36
C VAL A 68 -7.37 -2.61 -0.86
N GLU A 69 -8.03 -1.47 -1.05
CA GLU A 69 -7.68 -0.49 -2.08
C GLU A 69 -7.09 0.79 -1.46
N TYR A 70 -5.99 1.29 -2.01
CA TYR A 70 -5.35 2.52 -1.56
C TYR A 70 -5.47 3.64 -2.59
N VAL A 71 -6.16 4.71 -2.17
CA VAL A 71 -6.33 5.96 -2.92
C VAL A 71 -5.38 7.01 -2.33
N TYR A 72 -4.33 7.36 -3.07
CA TYR A 72 -3.32 8.30 -2.59
C TYR A 72 -3.72 9.75 -2.88
N ASP A 73 -3.67 10.57 -1.83
CA ASP A 73 -3.84 12.01 -1.83
C ASP A 73 -2.56 12.64 -1.28
N VAL A 74 -1.58 12.84 -2.17
CA VAL A 74 -0.27 13.40 -1.82
C VAL A 74 -0.20 14.83 -2.35
N PRO A 75 0.02 15.84 -1.50
CA PRO A 75 0.10 17.24 -1.94
C PRO A 75 1.12 17.43 -3.06
N GLY A 76 0.70 18.09 -4.15
CA GLY A 76 1.53 18.33 -5.32
C GLY A 76 1.66 17.16 -6.30
N VAL A 77 1.04 16.02 -6.02
CA VAL A 77 1.05 14.84 -6.91
C VAL A 77 -0.37 14.52 -7.39
N PRO A 78 -0.66 14.62 -8.69
CA PRO A 78 -1.96 14.25 -9.23
C PRO A 78 -2.29 12.77 -8.99
N THR A 79 -3.45 12.46 -8.40
CA THR A 79 -3.88 11.08 -8.13
C THR A 79 -3.94 10.22 -9.41
N GLU A 80 -4.36 10.80 -10.53
CA GLU A 80 -4.40 10.10 -11.82
C GLU A 80 -2.99 9.70 -12.31
N ALA A 81 -1.98 10.55 -12.09
CA ALA A 81 -0.61 10.21 -12.44
C ALA A 81 -0.11 8.99 -11.63
N LEU A 82 -0.42 8.93 -10.33
CA LEU A 82 -0.11 7.77 -9.49
C LEU A 82 -0.88 6.52 -9.90
N ARG A 83 -2.13 6.66 -10.36
CA ARG A 83 -2.94 5.53 -10.85
C ARG A 83 -2.35 4.98 -12.15
N SER A 84 -2.11 5.84 -13.15
CA SER A 84 -1.54 5.47 -14.45
C SER A 84 -0.17 4.79 -14.28
N TYR A 85 0.72 5.39 -13.48
CA TYR A 85 2.04 4.81 -13.21
C TYR A 85 1.95 3.41 -12.60
N ARG A 86 1.05 3.20 -11.61
CA ARG A 86 0.86 1.88 -10.99
C ARG A 86 0.33 0.85 -11.98
N GLN A 87 -0.62 1.23 -12.84
CA GLN A 87 -1.19 0.33 -13.85
C GLN A 87 -0.16 -0.08 -14.89
N GLU A 88 0.59 0.88 -15.44
CA GLU A 88 1.63 0.63 -16.42
C GLU A 88 2.75 -0.24 -15.82
N ARG A 89 3.19 0.09 -14.60
CA ARG A 89 4.18 -0.71 -13.88
C ARG A 89 3.71 -2.14 -13.64
N ALA A 90 2.45 -2.34 -13.22
CA ALA A 90 1.89 -3.68 -13.02
C ALA A 90 1.87 -4.48 -14.33
N HIS A 91 1.48 -3.84 -15.44
CA HIS A 91 1.48 -4.46 -16.76
C HIS A 91 2.88 -4.90 -17.19
N LEU A 92 3.89 -4.04 -17.00
CA LEU A 92 5.29 -4.36 -17.30
C LEU A 92 5.81 -5.53 -16.46
N TYR A 93 5.52 -5.53 -15.15
CA TYR A 93 5.86 -6.65 -14.27
C TYR A 93 5.23 -7.96 -14.73
N GLU A 94 3.96 -7.94 -15.10
CA GLU A 94 3.26 -9.13 -15.58
C GLU A 94 3.86 -9.64 -16.91
N ALA A 95 4.24 -8.73 -17.81
CA ALA A 95 4.91 -9.07 -19.05
C ALA A 95 6.29 -9.71 -18.81
N LEU A 96 7.10 -9.15 -17.90
CA LEU A 96 8.41 -9.71 -17.52
C LEU A 96 8.27 -11.09 -16.89
N ARG A 97 7.29 -11.27 -16.00
CA ARG A 97 6.99 -12.56 -15.38
C ARG A 97 6.56 -13.60 -16.44
N LYS A 98 5.73 -13.22 -17.40
CA LYS A 98 5.33 -14.09 -18.53
C LYS A 98 6.52 -14.46 -19.43
N ALA A 99 7.51 -13.58 -19.52
CA ALA A 99 8.77 -13.86 -20.22
C ALA A 99 9.77 -14.71 -19.39
N GLY A 100 9.41 -15.09 -18.16
CA GLY A 100 10.26 -15.91 -17.29
C GLY A 100 11.38 -15.15 -16.58
N VAL A 101 11.30 -13.82 -16.54
CA VAL A 101 12.28 -12.98 -15.83
C VAL A 101 12.03 -13.08 -14.32
N SER A 102 13.11 -13.17 -13.54
CA SER A 102 13.00 -13.23 -12.08
C SER A 102 12.51 -11.89 -11.49
N ASP A 103 11.95 -11.91 -10.28
CA ASP A 103 11.49 -10.68 -9.62
C ASP A 103 12.66 -9.69 -9.36
N ALA A 104 13.86 -10.21 -9.08
CA ALA A 104 15.06 -9.40 -8.84
C ALA A 104 15.57 -8.74 -10.14
N ASP A 105 15.59 -9.48 -11.25
CA ASP A 105 15.96 -8.92 -12.55
C ASP A 105 14.89 -7.94 -13.05
N SER A 106 13.62 -8.23 -12.80
CA SER A 106 12.51 -7.32 -13.12
C SER A 106 12.62 -6.00 -12.35
N ALA A 107 12.98 -6.07 -11.07
CA ALA A 107 13.25 -4.88 -10.27
C ALA A 107 14.42 -4.06 -10.82
N THR A 108 15.49 -4.74 -11.24
CA THR A 108 16.66 -4.09 -11.86
C THR A 108 16.32 -3.46 -13.22
N LEU A 109 15.60 -4.15 -14.09
CA LEU A 109 15.22 -3.67 -15.44
C LEU A 109 14.29 -2.46 -15.42
N LEU A 110 13.50 -2.33 -14.36
CA LEU A 110 12.55 -1.24 -14.17
C LEU A 110 13.11 -0.14 -13.23
N ASP A 111 14.44 -0.13 -13.02
CA ASP A 111 15.16 0.83 -12.17
C ASP A 111 14.53 1.02 -10.78
N MET A 112 13.96 -0.05 -10.22
CA MET A 112 13.37 0.03 -8.89
C MET A 112 14.46 -0.08 -7.83
N PRO A 113 14.40 0.76 -6.78
CA PRO A 113 15.21 0.51 -5.60
C PRO A 113 14.81 -0.85 -5.03
N MET A 114 15.74 -1.80 -5.03
CA MET A 114 15.57 -3.10 -4.39
C MET A 114 15.28 -2.87 -2.90
N THR A 115 14.01 -2.95 -2.50
CA THR A 115 13.63 -2.95 -1.09
C THR A 115 14.01 -4.31 -0.51
N GLY A 116 15.24 -4.42 -0.01
CA GLY A 116 15.66 -5.59 0.77
C GLY A 116 17.14 -5.93 0.68
N ALA A 117 17.96 -5.27 1.51
CA ALA A 117 18.98 -5.86 2.38
C ALA A 117 19.89 -4.74 2.84
N GLY A 118 20.00 -4.56 4.15
CA GLY A 118 20.95 -3.62 4.74
C GLY A 118 22.31 -3.77 4.08
N LEU A 119 22.73 -2.71 3.41
CA LEU A 119 24.09 -2.51 2.97
C LEU A 119 24.95 -2.45 4.25
N ARG A 120 25.30 -3.61 4.84
CA ARG A 120 26.46 -3.71 5.72
C ARG A 120 27.68 -3.61 4.81
N ARG A 121 27.97 -2.38 4.39
CA ARG A 121 29.34 -1.94 4.12
C ARG A 121 29.76 -1.12 5.32
N THR A 122 30.64 -1.70 6.14
CA THR A 122 32.01 -1.21 6.41
C THR A 122 32.43 -1.60 7.82
N GLY A 123 33.60 -2.22 7.89
CA GLY A 123 34.28 -2.73 9.07
C GLY A 123 35.27 -3.78 8.60
#